data_AF-A0A968G0W8-F1
#
_entry.id   AF-A0A968G0W8-F1
#
_cell.length_a   1.000
_cell.length_b   1.000
_cell.length_c   1.000
_cell.angle_alpha   90.00
_cell.angle_beta   90.00
_cell.angle_gamma   90.00
#
_symmetry.space_group_name_H-M   'P 1'
#
loop_
_entity.id
_entity.type
_entity.pdbx_description
1 polymer ?
#
loop_
_entity_poly.entity_id
_entity_poly.type
_entity_poly.pdbx_seq_one_letter_code
_entity_poly.pdbx_strand_id
1 'polypeptide(L)' 'SRSGGNPHPWFEGGQMPLYRRVPKRGFKNLFRKEYQVVNLKQLARLSGEGPITPEVMKEKGLIR' A
#
# COMPACT_ATOMS: atom_id res chain seq x y z
N SER A 1 23.94 -10.06 35.44
CA SER A 1 23.39 -9.81 34.09
C SER A 1 24.34 -10.41 33.07
N ARG A 2 23.88 -11.26 32.15
CA ARG A 2 24.72 -11.80 31.06
C ARG A 2 24.62 -10.85 29.87
N SER A 3 25.76 -10.36 29.38
CA SER A 3 25.82 -9.55 28.17
C SER A 3 25.45 -10.41 26.95
N GLY A 4 24.51 -9.94 26.11
CA GLY A 4 24.26 -10.51 24.77
C GLY A 4 22.94 -11.24 24.54
N GLY A 5 22.01 -11.26 25.49
CA GLY A 5 20.73 -11.99 25.34
C GLY A 5 19.51 -11.08 25.36
N ASN A 6 19.20 -10.38 24.27
CA ASN A 6 17.89 -9.76 24.12
C ASN A 6 16.90 -10.81 23.60
N PRO A 7 15.70 -10.93 24.21
CA PRO A 7 14.64 -11.74 23.64
C PRO A 7 14.31 -11.29 22.22
N HIS A 8 13.87 -12.22 21.37
CA HIS A 8 13.42 -11.87 20.02
C HIS A 8 12.30 -10.81 20.07
N PRO A 9 12.19 -9.93 19.05
CA PRO A 9 11.18 -8.85 19.04
C PRO A 9 9.73 -9.30 19.24
N TRP A 10 9.43 -10.57 18.92
CA TRP A 10 8.11 -11.18 19.03
C TRP A 10 7.95 -12.07 20.28
N PHE A 11 8.90 -12.03 21.22
CA PHE A 11 8.83 -12.78 22.47
C PHE A 11 8.02 -12.01 23.51
N GLU A 12 6.89 -12.57 23.93
CA GLU A 12 5.97 -11.98 24.91
C GLU A 12 6.11 -12.64 26.30
N GLY A 13 7.32 -13.01 26.72
CA GLY A 13 7.58 -13.46 28.11
C GLY A 13 6.99 -14.83 28.48
N GLY A 14 6.70 -15.70 27.51
CA GLY A 14 6.07 -17.01 27.72
C GLY A 14 4.60 -17.07 27.28
N GLN A 15 3.99 -15.92 26.98
CA GLN A 15 2.71 -15.87 26.28
C GLN A 15 2.88 -16.34 24.83
N MET A 16 1.87 -17.03 24.29
CA MET A 16 1.82 -17.33 22.85
C MET A 16 1.79 -16.02 22.05
N PRO A 17 2.76 -15.77 21.15
CA PRO A 17 2.86 -14.50 20.42
C PRO A 17 1.61 -14.15 19.63
N LEU A 18 1.32 -12.85 19.52
CA LEU A 18 0.13 -12.33 18.87
C LEU A 18 -0.09 -12.87 17.44
N TYR A 19 0.96 -12.95 16.63
CA TYR A 19 0.87 -13.44 15.25
C TYR A 19 0.45 -14.91 15.12
N ARG A 20 0.56 -15.70 16.21
CA ARG A 20 0.05 -17.08 16.27
C ARG A 20 -1.38 -17.16 16.80
N ARG A 21 -1.80 -16.17 17.60
CA ARG A 21 -3.17 -16.04 18.12
C ARG A 21 -4.16 -15.59 17.05
N VAL A 22 -3.72 -14.71 16.16
CA VAL A 22 -4.57 -14.16 15.10
C VAL A 22 -4.74 -15.20 13.97
N PRO A 23 -5.98 -15.49 13.52
CA PRO A 23 -6.20 -16.43 12.44
C PRO A 23 -5.64 -15.88 11.12
N LYS A 24 -5.09 -16.78 10.30
CA LYS A 24 -4.78 -16.46 8.90
C LYS A 24 -6.09 -16.23 8.15
N ARG A 25 -6.24 -15.06 7.51
CA ARG A 25 -7.46 -14.67 6.82
C ARG A 25 -7.18 -14.27 5.37
N GLY A 26 -8.01 -14.76 4.46
CA GLY A 26 -8.01 -14.41 3.04
C GLY A 26 -6.97 -15.14 2.19
N PHE A 27 -6.91 -14.76 0.92
CA PHE A 27 -5.93 -15.20 -0.07
C PHE A 27 -5.54 -14.03 -0.97
N LYS A 28 -4.37 -14.09 -1.60
CA LYS A 28 -3.93 -13.08 -2.58
C LYS A 28 -4.35 -13.51 -3.99
N ASN A 29 -5.21 -12.74 -4.65
CA ASN A 29 -5.58 -12.96 -6.05
C ASN A 29 -4.41 -12.58 -6.98
N LEU A 30 -3.96 -13.53 -7.82
CA LEU A 30 -2.88 -13.31 -8.78
C LEU A 30 -3.28 -12.37 -9.94
N PHE A 31 -4.57 -12.32 -10.28
CA PHE A 31 -5.11 -11.53 -11.39
C PHE A 31 -5.74 -10.22 -10.96
N ARG A 32 -5.42 -9.72 -9.76
CA ARG A 32 -5.94 -8.43 -9.30
C ARG A 32 -5.40 -7.31 -10.21
N LYS A 33 -6.31 -6.63 -10.92
CA LYS A 33 -5.97 -5.43 -11.69
C LYS A 33 -5.90 -4.24 -10.74
N GLU A 34 -4.76 -3.56 -10.73
CA GLU A 34 -4.55 -2.32 -9.98
C GLU A 34 -4.62 -1.14 -10.95
N TYR A 35 -5.37 -0.12 -10.57
CA TYR A 35 -5.54 1.11 -11.35
C TYR A 35 -4.89 2.26 -10.59
N GLN A 36 -4.29 3.19 -11.33
CA GLN A 36 -3.81 4.44 -10.74
C GLN A 36 -5.02 5.36 -10.47
N VAL A 37 -5.24 5.68 -9.20
CA VAL A 37 -6.31 6.59 -8.79
C VAL A 37 -5.84 8.03 -9.00
N VAL A 38 -6.66 8.82 -9.68
CA VAL A 38 -6.44 10.26 -9.88
C VAL A 38 -7.59 11.03 -9.23
N ASN A 39 -7.27 12.04 -8.44
CA ASN A 39 -8.26 12.85 -7.75
C ASN A 39 -8.87 13.92 -8.66
N LEU A 40 -10.15 14.25 -8.45
CA LEU A 40 -10.86 15.28 -9.22
C LEU A 40 -10.17 16.66 -9.16
N LYS A 41 -9.57 17.03 -8.02
CA LYS A 41 -8.79 18.27 -7.88
C LYS A 41 -7.61 18.34 -8.86
N GLN A 42 -7.03 17.19 -9.18
CA GLN A 42 -5.91 17.11 -10.11
C GLN A 42 -6.41 17.22 -11.56
N LEU A 43 -7.59 16.68 -11.86
CA LEU A 43 -8.26 16.83 -13.16
C LEU A 43 -8.75 18.26 -13.42
N ALA A 44 -9.17 18.98 -12.39
CA ALA A 44 -9.59 20.38 -12.51
C ALA A 44 -8.44 21.31 -12.97
N ARG A 45 -7.18 20.89 -12.84
CA ARG A 45 -6.04 21.63 -13.41
C ARG A 45 -5.92 21.43 -14.93
N LEU A 46 -6.52 20.37 -15.47
CA LEU A 46 -6.53 20.05 -16.89
C LEU A 46 -7.79 20.55 -17.62
N SER A 47 -8.84 20.91 -16.88
CA SER A 47 -10.18 21.19 -17.43
C SER A 47 -10.29 22.45 -18.31
N GLY A 48 -9.18 23.14 -18.58
CA GLY A 48 -9.10 24.27 -19.52
C GLY A 48 -8.25 24.01 -20.76
N GLU A 49 -7.57 22.87 -20.86
CA GLU A 49 -6.54 22.63 -21.90
C GLU A 49 -6.92 21.57 -22.95
N GLY A 50 -8.11 20.97 -22.87
CA GLY A 50 -8.61 20.03 -23.88
C GLY A 50 -9.17 18.71 -23.31
N PRO A 51 -9.30 17.65 -24.14
CA PRO A 51 -9.85 16.37 -23.71
C PRO A 51 -8.94 15.68 -22.69
N ILE A 52 -9.55 15.14 -21.63
CA ILE A 52 -8.86 14.42 -20.55
C ILE A 52 -8.56 12.98 -21.04
N THR A 53 -7.42 12.79 -21.70
CA THR A 53 -6.94 11.48 -22.16
C THR A 53 -5.77 10.96 -21.31
N PRO A 54 -5.51 9.63 -21.28
CA PRO A 54 -4.35 9.08 -20.56
C PRO A 54 -3.01 9.67 -21.03
N GLU A 55 -2.87 9.97 -22.31
CA GLU A 55 -1.65 10.59 -22.87
C GLU A 55 -1.39 11.97 -22.25
N VAL A 56 -2.40 12.83 -22.23
CA VAL A 56 -2.32 14.17 -21.63
C VAL A 56 -2.05 14.08 -20.13
N MET A 57 -2.67 13.12 -19.45
CA MET A 57 -2.38 12.89 -18.03
C MET A 57 -0.93 12.47 -17.79
N LYS A 58 -0.33 11.71 -18.72
CA LYS A 58 1.07 11.25 -18.60
C LYS A 58 2.05 12.39 -18.85
N GLU A 59 1.83 13.19 -19.89
CA GLU A 59 2.64 14.38 -20.20
C GLU A 59 2.64 15.39 -19.04
N LYS A 60 1.48 15.56 -18.41
CA LYS A 60 1.31 16.47 -17.26
C LYS A 60 1.75 15.84 -15.93
N GLY A 61 2.28 14.60 -15.95
CA GLY A 61 2.83 13.91 -14.78
C GLY A 61 1.78 13.47 -13.75
N LEU A 62 0.51 13.36 -14.14
CA LEU A 62 -0.61 12.92 -13.29
C LEU A 62 -0.69 11.40 -13.19
N ILE A 63 -0.29 10.70 -14.26
CA ILE A 63 -0.17 9.25 -14.30
C ILE A 63 1.25 8.85 -14.74
N ARG A 64 1.72 7.66 -14.32
CA ARG A 64 3.06 7.15 -14.64
C ARG A 64 2.98 5.90 -15.51
#